data_AF-A0A1V5JHN8-F1
#
_entry.id   AF-A0A1V5JHN8-F1
#
_cell.length_a   1.000
_cell.length_b   1.000
_cell.length_c   1.000
_cell.angle_alpha   90.00
_cell.angle_beta   90.00
_cell.angle_gamma   90.00
#
_symmetry.space_group_name_H-M   'P 1'
#
loop_
_entity.id
_entity.type
_entity.pdbx_description
1 polymer ?
#
loop_
_entity_poly.entity_id
_entity_poly.type
_entity_poly.pdbx_seq_one_letter_code
_entity_poly.pdbx_strand_id
1 'polypeptide(L)'
;MVVGSYRMVNFNLDEIPPGLIDHREWTPDNGRNNALRINGLGAPRAFYTPVLRKIRIPNVSYGEDYAVGLAISRHYRIGRIYEPLYLCRRWEENSDAVLDVAKANAHNLYKDRIRTIELLARKKMLAGS
;
A
#
# COMPACT_ATOMS: atom_id res chain seq x y z
N MET A 1 -1.93 -0.25 -11.99
CA MET A 1 -2.50 -1.04 -10.89
C MET A 1 -3.80 -0.39 -10.45
N VAL A 2 -4.69 -1.15 -9.83
CA VAL A 2 -5.94 -0.63 -9.28
C VAL A 2 -5.95 -0.91 -7.78
N VAL A 3 -6.35 0.07 -6.99
CA VAL A 3 -6.54 -0.09 -5.55
C VAL A 3 -8.00 0.21 -5.25
N GLY A 4 -8.67 -0.71 -4.58
CA GLY A 4 -10.06 -0.55 -4.17
C GLY A 4 -10.21 0.11 -2.81
N SER A 5 -11.45 0.10 -2.37
CA SER A 5 -11.88 0.57 -1.06
C SER A 5 -12.40 -0.61 -0.25
N TYR A 6 -12.46 -0.45 1.07
CA TYR A 6 -12.88 -1.52 1.98
C TYR A 6 -13.56 -0.96 3.21
N ARG A 7 -14.43 -1.76 3.82
CA ARG A 7 -15.13 -1.40 5.06
C ARG A 7 -14.50 -2.15 6.22
N MET A 8 -14.21 -1.43 7.30
CA MET A 8 -13.67 -1.99 8.52
C MET A 8 -14.80 -2.62 9.32
N VAL A 9 -14.63 -3.88 9.71
CA VAL A 9 -15.64 -4.61 10.50
C VAL A 9 -15.02 -5.39 11.65
N ASN A 10 -15.82 -5.66 12.67
CA ASN A 10 -15.48 -6.60 13.75
C ASN A 10 -15.68 -8.07 13.30
N PHE A 11 -15.54 -9.00 14.24
CA PHE A 11 -15.74 -10.43 13.98
C PHE A 11 -17.17 -10.77 13.54
N ASN A 12 -18.16 -10.05 14.06
CA ASN A 12 -19.58 -10.20 13.78
C ASN A 12 -20.03 -9.49 12.48
N LEU A 13 -19.09 -8.89 11.74
CA LEU A 13 -19.33 -8.09 10.53
C LEU A 13 -20.00 -6.73 10.79
N ASP A 14 -20.08 -6.28 12.04
CA ASP A 14 -20.52 -4.91 12.35
C ASP A 14 -19.43 -3.92 11.96
N GLU A 15 -19.83 -2.79 11.38
CA GLU A 15 -18.91 -1.72 11.04
C GLU A 15 -18.24 -1.15 12.28
N ILE A 16 -16.92 -0.97 12.20
CA ILE A 16 -16.12 -0.35 13.25
C ILE A 16 -15.40 0.89 12.71
N PRO A 17 -15.07 1.86 13.57
CA PRO A 17 -14.25 3.00 13.15
C PRO A 17 -12.93 2.56 12.50
N PRO A 18 -12.48 3.26 11.44
CA PRO A 18 -13.07 4.49 10.85
C PRO A 18 -14.19 4.24 9.82
N GLY A 19 -14.69 3.01 9.67
CA GLY A 19 -15.75 2.67 8.70
C GLY A 19 -15.21 2.38 7.31
N LEU A 20 -15.53 3.23 6.34
CA LEU A 20 -15.05 3.10 4.95
C LEU A 20 -13.65 3.68 4.78
N ILE A 21 -12.75 2.89 4.20
CA ILE A 21 -11.43 3.33 3.73
C ILE A 21 -11.45 3.42 2.20
N ASP A 22 -11.51 4.63 1.66
CA ASP A 22 -11.65 4.84 0.21
C ASP A 22 -10.59 5.75 -0.44
N HIS A 23 -9.69 6.33 0.35
CA HIS A 23 -8.57 7.15 -0.12
C HIS A 23 -8.96 8.20 -1.18
N ARG A 24 -10.10 8.89 -1.01
CA ARG A 24 -10.58 9.94 -1.93
C ARG A 24 -9.58 11.06 -2.15
N GLU A 25 -8.61 11.25 -1.25
CA GLU A 25 -7.53 12.21 -1.40
C GLU A 25 -6.56 11.88 -2.55
N TRP A 26 -6.69 10.70 -3.18
CA TRP A 26 -5.84 10.26 -4.29
C TRP A 26 -6.50 10.53 -5.63
N THR A 27 -5.87 11.42 -6.39
CA THR A 27 -6.21 11.77 -7.75
C THR A 27 -5.26 11.08 -8.73
N PRO A 28 -5.60 11.03 -10.04
CA PRO A 28 -4.70 10.53 -11.07
C PRO A 28 -3.30 11.19 -11.08
N ASP A 29 -3.22 12.45 -10.63
CA ASP A 29 -1.99 13.23 -10.63
C ASP A 29 -1.18 13.05 -9.35
N ASN A 30 -1.83 13.09 -8.17
CA ASN A 30 -1.13 13.06 -6.89
C ASN A 30 -0.96 11.64 -6.31
N GLY A 31 -1.74 10.65 -6.77
CA GLY A 31 -1.82 9.33 -6.13
C GLY A 31 -0.48 8.62 -6.06
N ARG A 32 0.35 8.77 -7.10
CA ARG A 32 1.72 8.24 -7.15
C ARG A 32 2.63 8.82 -6.06
N ASN A 33 2.42 10.07 -5.68
CA ASN A 33 3.20 10.76 -4.65
C ASN A 33 2.60 10.52 -3.26
N ASN A 34 1.28 10.46 -3.13
CA ASN A 34 0.62 10.05 -1.89
C ASN A 34 1.03 8.62 -1.49
N ALA A 35 1.24 7.73 -2.46
CA ALA A 35 1.77 6.39 -2.21
C ALA A 35 3.09 6.38 -1.42
N LEU A 36 3.93 7.43 -1.49
CA LEU A 36 5.17 7.53 -0.72
C LEU A 36 4.96 7.97 0.74
N ARG A 37 3.76 8.44 1.11
CA ARG A 37 3.47 9.08 2.41
C ARG A 37 2.60 8.24 3.32
N ILE A 38 2.23 7.04 2.89
CA ILE A 38 1.31 6.13 3.59
C ILE A 38 2.05 4.89 4.07
N ASN A 39 1.49 4.22 5.08
CA ASN A 39 2.06 2.97 5.61
C ASN A 39 1.72 1.74 4.77
N GLY A 40 0.82 1.83 3.80
CA GLY A 40 0.52 0.76 2.87
C GLY A 40 -0.44 1.27 1.81
N LEU A 41 -0.45 0.63 0.64
CA LEU A 41 -1.21 1.09 -0.52
C LEU A 41 -2.74 0.93 -0.40
N GLY A 42 -3.27 0.62 0.78
CA GLY A 42 -4.66 0.21 0.96
C GLY A 42 -4.94 -1.17 0.33
N ALA A 43 -6.14 -1.68 0.53
CA ALA A 43 -6.59 -2.95 -0.04
C ALA A 43 -8.02 -2.78 -0.59
N PRO A 44 -8.51 -3.67 -1.48
CA PRO A 44 -7.75 -4.68 -2.19
C PRO A 44 -6.89 -4.03 -3.29
N ARG A 45 -5.91 -4.78 -3.81
CA ARG A 45 -5.02 -4.31 -4.89
C ARG A 45 -5.03 -5.32 -6.02
N ALA A 46 -5.09 -4.81 -7.25
CA ALA A 46 -4.97 -5.60 -8.45
C ALA A 46 -3.79 -5.10 -9.30
N PHE A 47 -2.98 -6.06 -9.73
CA PHE A 47 -1.80 -5.81 -10.56
C PHE A 47 -1.98 -6.49 -11.92
N TYR A 48 -1.58 -5.80 -12.99
CA TYR A 48 -1.61 -6.37 -14.33
C TYR A 48 -0.43 -7.34 -14.50
N THR A 49 -0.71 -8.62 -14.70
CA THR A 49 0.30 -9.70 -14.67
C THR A 49 1.51 -9.45 -15.58
N PRO A 50 1.37 -8.99 -16.83
CA PRO A 50 2.52 -8.69 -17.69
C PRO A 50 3.43 -7.57 -17.17
N VAL A 51 2.90 -6.62 -16.39
CA VAL A 51 3.70 -5.60 -15.71
C VAL A 51 4.35 -6.18 -14.46
N LEU A 52 3.60 -6.93 -13.65
CA LEU A 52 4.11 -7.54 -12.42
C LEU A 52 5.29 -8.48 -12.69
N ARG A 53 5.23 -9.29 -13.75
CA ARG A 53 6.31 -10.21 -14.16
C ARG A 53 7.63 -9.52 -14.48
N LYS A 54 7.64 -8.22 -14.74
CA LYS A 54 8.85 -7.42 -15.00
C LYS A 54 9.49 -6.87 -13.72
N ILE A 55 8.86 -7.08 -12.56
CA ILE A 55 9.27 -6.52 -11.28
C ILE A 55 9.71 -7.66 -10.37
N ARG A 56 10.86 -7.50 -9.72
CA ARG A 56 11.30 -8.42 -8.66
C ARG A 56 10.52 -8.11 -7.39
N ILE A 57 9.86 -9.11 -6.84
CA ILE A 57 9.12 -9.00 -5.59
C ILE A 57 10.08 -9.34 -4.44
N PRO A 58 10.27 -8.45 -3.45
CA PRO A 58 11.05 -8.76 -2.25
C PRO A 58 10.48 -9.99 -1.54
N ASN A 59 11.32 -10.75 -0.85
CA ASN A 59 10.88 -11.86 0.01
C ASN A 59 11.31 -11.56 1.45
N VAL A 60 10.50 -10.81 2.18
CA VAL A 60 10.88 -10.24 3.50
C VAL A 60 9.79 -10.40 4.58
N SER A 61 8.69 -11.08 4.24
CA SER A 61 7.48 -11.30 5.04
C SER A 61 6.77 -10.03 5.55
N TYR A 62 7.06 -8.86 4.99
CA TYR A 62 6.44 -7.59 5.37
C TYR A 62 6.61 -6.52 4.27
N GLY A 63 5.50 -5.97 3.77
CA GLY A 63 5.51 -4.80 2.88
C GLY A 63 5.92 -5.06 1.42
N GLU A 64 5.92 -6.31 0.96
CA GLU A 64 6.20 -6.69 -0.44
C GLU A 64 5.23 -6.03 -1.41
N ASP A 65 3.95 -6.06 -1.05
CA ASP A 65 2.86 -5.45 -1.81
C ASP A 65 3.06 -3.94 -1.99
N TYR A 66 3.53 -3.27 -0.94
CA TYR A 66 3.85 -1.86 -0.94
C TYR A 66 5.05 -1.56 -1.84
N ALA A 67 6.13 -2.35 -1.75
CA ALA A 67 7.30 -2.22 -2.63
C ALA A 67 6.93 -2.40 -4.11
N VAL A 68 6.13 -3.44 -4.43
CA VAL A 68 5.64 -3.71 -5.79
C VAL A 68 4.79 -2.55 -6.29
N GLY A 69 3.84 -2.08 -5.49
CA GLY A 69 2.97 -1.00 -5.93
C GLY A 69 3.70 0.33 -6.10
N LEU A 70 4.72 0.63 -5.28
CA LEU A 70 5.58 1.78 -5.50
C LEU A 70 6.34 1.69 -6.82
N ALA A 71 6.96 0.54 -7.11
CA ALA A 71 7.67 0.30 -8.37
C ALA A 71 6.74 0.43 -9.60
N ILE A 72 5.51 -0.08 -9.52
CA ILE A 72 4.51 0.08 -10.60
C ILE A 72 4.09 1.54 -10.74
N SER A 73 3.83 2.22 -9.62
CA SER A 73 3.36 3.60 -9.60
C SER A 73 4.38 4.58 -10.18
N ARG A 74 5.66 4.20 -10.24
CA ARG A 74 6.70 4.99 -10.90
C ARG A 74 6.38 5.29 -12.36
N HIS A 75 5.85 4.29 -13.07
CA HIS A 75 5.61 4.34 -14.51
C HIS A 75 4.14 4.47 -14.88
N TYR A 76 3.23 4.02 -14.01
CA TYR A 76 1.80 3.94 -14.31
C TYR A 76 0.96 4.68 -13.26
N ARG A 77 -0.18 5.23 -13.69
CA ARG A 77 -1.17 5.81 -12.78
C ARG A 77 -1.82 4.73 -11.90
N ILE A 78 -2.34 5.16 -10.76
CA ILE A 78 -3.09 4.32 -9.83
C ILE A 78 -4.57 4.52 -10.12
N GLY A 79 -5.25 3.46 -10.53
CA GLY A 79 -6.72 3.46 -10.61
C GLY A 79 -7.34 3.26 -9.23
N ARG A 80 -8.52 3.84 -8.99
CA ARG A 80 -9.27 3.73 -7.74
C ARG A 80 -10.66 3.14 -7.99
N ILE A 81 -11.12 2.31 -7.07
CA ILE A 81 -12.53 1.90 -6.95
C ILE A 81 -12.99 2.40 -5.58
N TYR A 82 -13.98 3.30 -5.56
CA TYR A 82 -14.41 3.98 -4.34
C TYR A 82 -15.51 3.20 -3.60
N GLU A 83 -16.22 2.33 -4.31
CA GLU A 83 -17.15 1.38 -3.72
C GLU A 83 -16.36 0.32 -2.92
N PRO A 84 -16.79 -0.01 -1.69
CA PRO A 84 -16.12 -1.01 -0.88
C PRO A 84 -16.25 -2.39 -1.53
N LEU A 85 -15.12 -3.02 -1.83
CA LEU A 85 -15.07 -4.33 -2.49
C LEU A 85 -15.02 -5.51 -1.52
N TYR A 86 -14.62 -5.27 -0.27
CA TYR A 86 -14.60 -6.32 0.76
C TYR A 86 -14.64 -5.73 2.17
N LEU A 87 -14.89 -6.62 3.13
CA LEU A 87 -14.90 -6.33 4.56
C LEU A 87 -13.53 -6.68 5.17
N CYS A 88 -12.80 -5.67 5.66
CA CYS A 88 -11.56 -5.86 6.38
C CYS A 88 -11.87 -6.09 7.87
N ARG A 89 -11.79 -7.35 8.28
CA ARG A 89 -12.02 -7.74 9.66
C ARG A 89 -10.83 -7.36 10.55
N ARG A 90 -11.08 -6.70 11.68
CA ARG A 90 -10.11 -6.44 12.75
C ARG A 90 -10.66 -6.93 14.09
N TRP A 91 -9.77 -7.40 14.96
CA TRP A 91 -10.07 -7.87 16.33
C TRP A 91 -8.82 -7.67 17.21
N GLU A 92 -8.97 -7.69 18.54
CA GLU A 92 -7.92 -7.30 19.49
C GLU A 92 -6.65 -8.16 19.41
N GLU A 93 -6.78 -9.46 19.12
CA GLU A 93 -5.63 -10.37 18.96
C GLU A 93 -5.02 -10.36 17.55
N ASN A 94 -5.40 -9.42 16.69
CA ASN A 94 -4.79 -9.34 15.37
C ASN A 94 -3.29 -9.05 15.50
N SER A 95 -2.44 -9.76 14.73
CA SER A 95 -0.98 -9.75 14.86
C SER A 95 -0.32 -8.36 14.68
N ASP A 96 -1.08 -7.38 14.19
CA ASP A 96 -0.68 -5.98 14.04
C ASP A 96 -0.97 -5.09 15.27
N ALA A 97 -1.84 -5.53 16.19
CA ALA A 97 -2.32 -4.72 17.31
C ALA A 97 -1.35 -4.69 18.50
N VAL A 98 -0.47 -5.70 18.61
CA VAL A 98 0.46 -5.87 19.75
C VAL A 98 1.86 -6.20 19.22
N LEU A 99 2.45 -5.29 18.44
CA LEU A 99 3.86 -5.39 18.07
C LEU A 99 4.72 -4.83 19.20
N ASP A 100 5.78 -5.55 19.58
CA ASP A 100 6.82 -4.97 20.43
C ASP A 100 7.50 -3.79 19.71
N VAL A 101 8.10 -2.89 20.49
CA VAL A 101 8.74 -1.67 19.97
C VAL A 101 9.86 -1.99 18.98
N ALA A 102 10.62 -3.06 19.19
CA ALA A 102 11.72 -3.43 18.30
C ALA A 102 11.20 -3.87 16.92
N LYS A 103 10.14 -4.67 16.88
CA LYS A 103 9.47 -5.12 15.66
C LYS A 103 8.78 -3.97 14.93
N ALA A 104 8.11 -3.08 15.66
CA ALA A 104 7.55 -1.86 15.10
C ALA A 104 8.64 -0.97 14.45
N ASN A 105 9.78 -0.80 15.11
CA ASN A 105 10.92 -0.05 14.58
C ASN A 105 11.53 -0.71 13.34
N ALA A 106 11.70 -2.03 13.35
CA ALA A 106 12.19 -2.77 12.18
C ALA A 106 11.26 -2.62 10.97
N HIS A 107 9.96 -2.72 11.20
CA HIS A 107 8.93 -2.50 10.19
C HIS A 107 8.94 -1.07 9.62
N ASN A 108 9.05 -0.06 10.47
CA ASN A 108 9.11 1.34 10.05
C ASN A 108 10.39 1.61 9.25
N LEU A 109 11.55 1.18 9.75
CA LEU A 109 12.82 1.30 9.07
C LEU A 109 12.79 0.65 7.68
N TYR A 110 12.16 -0.54 7.57
CA TYR A 110 12.01 -1.21 6.29
C TYR A 110 11.17 -0.38 5.30
N LYS A 111 10.02 0.15 5.72
CA LYS A 111 9.17 1.00 4.86
C LYS A 111 9.88 2.28 4.45
N ASP A 112 10.67 2.88 5.34
CA ASP A 112 11.46 4.08 5.03
C ASP A 112 12.56 3.79 4.00
N ARG A 113 13.20 2.61 4.08
CA ARG A 113 14.15 2.16 3.05
C ARG A 113 13.46 1.98 1.70
N ILE A 114 12.29 1.34 1.64
CA ILE A 114 11.54 1.22 0.37
C ILE A 114 11.24 2.60 -0.22
N ARG A 115 10.69 3.52 0.59
CA ARG A 115 10.36 4.88 0.13
C ARG A 115 11.59 5.63 -0.38
N THR A 116 12.72 5.48 0.31
CA THR A 116 14.00 6.09 -0.07
C THR A 116 14.49 5.55 -1.42
N ILE A 117 14.48 4.22 -1.59
CA ILE A 117 14.87 3.56 -2.85
C ILE A 117 13.97 4.04 -4.00
N GLU A 118 12.66 4.08 -3.78
CA GLU A 118 11.70 4.55 -4.79
C GLU A 118 11.94 6.02 -5.15
N LEU A 119 12.16 6.89 -4.16
CA LEU A 119 12.43 8.30 -4.38
C LEU A 119 13.70 8.50 -5.22
N LEU A 120 14.79 7.80 -4.88
CA LEU A 120 16.04 7.87 -5.63
C LEU A 120 15.86 7.38 -7.07
N ALA A 121 15.10 6.30 -7.27
CA ALA A 121 14.85 5.78 -8.60
C ALA A 121 13.99 6.72 -9.46
N ARG A 122 13.01 7.42 -8.87
CA ARG A 122 12.25 8.49 -9.55
C ARG A 122 13.13 9.66 -9.93
N LYS A 123 14.01 10.12 -9.04
CA LYS A 123 14.98 11.18 -9.34
C LYS A 123 15.88 10.80 -10.51
N LYS A 124 16.41 9.57 -10.51
CA LYS A 124 17.23 9.06 -11.61
C LYS A 124 16.48 9.05 -12.95
N MET A 125 15.21 8.59 -12.94
CA MET A 125 14.36 8.60 -14.14
C MET A 125 14.12 10.00 -14.70
N LEU A 126 13.93 11.00 -13.82
CA LEU A 126 13.78 12.41 -14.23
C LEU A 126 15.08 13.03 -14.74
N ALA A 127 16.23 12.55 -14.27
CA ALA A 127 17.55 13.03 -14.69
C ALA A 127 18.00 12.46 -16.06
N GLY A 128 17.19 11.64 -16.73
CA GLY A 128 17.44 11.18 -18.10
C GLY A 128 18.59 10.18 -18.24
N SER A 129 18.82 9.32 -17.24
CA SER A 129 19.87 8.28 -17.31
C SER A 129 19.46 7.05 -18.11
#